data_AF-K4FTG1-F1
#
_entry.id   AF-K4FTG1-F1
#
_cell.length_a   1.000
_cell.length_b   1.000
_cell.length_c   1.000
_cell.angle_alpha   90.00
_cell.angle_beta   90.00
_cell.angle_gamma   90.00
#
_symmetry.space_group_name_H-M   'P 1'
#
loop_
_entity.id
_entity.type
_entity.pdbx_description
1 polymer ?
#
loop_
_entity_poly.entity_id
_entity_poly.type
_entity_poly.pdbx_seq_one_letter_code
_entity_poly.pdbx_strand_id
1 'polypeptide(L)'
;MMAGRTGAVAVGLCGALFIGYCIYFDRKRRGDPAFRSRLRERRRKQRQAKEKTGFSQLPDLKDAEAVQKFFLEEIQLGEELLAQGDYEKGVDHLTNAIAVCGQPQQLLQVLQQTLPPAVFQMLLTKLPTISQRIVSAQTLLEDGIE
;
A
#
# COMPACT_ATOMS: atom_id res chain seq x y z
N MET A 1 -17.11 70.28 -3.99
CA MET A 1 -17.22 68.86 -4.39
C MET A 1 -15.88 68.27 -4.89
N MET A 2 -14.75 68.51 -4.21
CA MET A 2 -13.42 67.99 -4.65
C MET A 2 -12.85 66.89 -3.73
N ALA A 3 -13.31 66.77 -2.48
CA ALA A 3 -12.79 65.81 -1.51
C ALA A 3 -13.17 64.34 -1.78
N GLY A 4 -14.29 64.08 -2.48
CA GLY A 4 -14.74 62.71 -2.76
C GLY A 4 -13.89 61.99 -3.83
N ARG A 5 -13.33 62.74 -4.79
CA ARG A 5 -12.52 62.17 -5.89
C ARG A 5 -11.12 61.81 -5.42
N THR A 6 -10.50 62.62 -4.58
CA THR A 6 -9.18 62.33 -3.99
C THR A 6 -9.24 61.16 -3.01
N GLY A 7 -10.32 61.06 -2.21
CA GLY A 7 -10.56 59.92 -1.33
C GLY A 7 -10.73 58.59 -2.08
N ALA A 8 -11.50 58.59 -3.18
CA ALA A 8 -11.68 57.40 -4.01
C ALA A 8 -10.37 56.93 -4.67
N VAL A 9 -9.54 57.87 -5.14
CA VAL A 9 -8.22 57.56 -5.71
C VAL A 9 -7.27 57.00 -4.64
N ALA A 10 -7.27 57.56 -3.43
CA ALA A 10 -6.44 57.09 -2.33
C ALA A 10 -6.80 55.66 -1.88
N VAL A 11 -8.10 55.35 -1.75
CA VAL A 11 -8.56 54.01 -1.38
C VAL A 11 -8.23 52.97 -2.46
N GLY A 12 -8.36 53.33 -3.75
CA GLY A 12 -7.99 52.46 -4.87
C GLY A 12 -6.49 52.11 -4.88
N LEU A 13 -5.61 53.09 -4.63
CA LEU A 13 -4.17 52.90 -4.56
C LEU A 13 -3.75 52.01 -3.38
N CYS A 14 -4.31 52.27 -2.19
CA CYS A 14 -4.05 51.45 -1.01
C CYS A 14 -4.54 50.00 -1.20
N GLY A 15 -5.72 49.81 -1.81
CA GLY A 15 -6.26 48.49 -2.11
C GLY A 15 -5.40 47.70 -3.10
N ALA A 16 -4.93 48.34 -4.17
CA ALA A 16 -4.08 47.70 -5.18
C ALA A 16 -2.72 47.27 -4.61
N LEU A 17 -2.10 48.10 -3.77
CA LEU A 17 -0.85 47.77 -3.08
C LEU A 17 -1.04 46.62 -2.09
N PHE A 18 -2.14 46.60 -1.34
CA PHE A 18 -2.45 45.53 -0.40
C PHE A 18 -2.68 44.19 -1.13
N ILE A 19 -3.46 44.19 -2.21
CA ILE A 19 -3.70 42.98 -3.03
C ILE A 19 -2.39 42.50 -3.68
N GLY A 20 -1.58 43.41 -4.23
CA GLY A 20 -0.27 43.08 -4.79
C GLY A 20 0.66 42.45 -3.75
N TYR A 21 0.67 42.99 -2.52
CA TYR A 21 1.44 42.43 -1.41
C TYR A 21 0.93 41.05 -0.98
N CYS A 22 -0.40 40.87 -0.91
CA CYS A 22 -1.02 39.57 -0.61
C CYS A 22 -0.66 38.51 -1.66
N ILE A 23 -0.68 38.86 -2.95
CA ILE A 23 -0.29 37.94 -4.04
C ILE A 23 1.21 37.59 -3.97
N TYR A 24 2.07 38.58 -3.71
CA TYR A 24 3.50 38.35 -3.52
C TYR A 24 3.78 37.38 -2.37
N PHE A 25 3.09 37.57 -1.24
CA PHE A 25 3.28 36.76 -0.04
C PHE A 25 2.69 35.34 -0.17
N ASP A 26 1.52 35.19 -0.80
CA ASP A 26 0.93 33.87 -1.07
C ASP A 26 1.82 33.05 -2.03
N ARG A 27 2.41 33.72 -3.04
CA ARG A 27 3.41 33.09 -3.92
C ARG A 27 4.68 32.67 -3.18
N LYS A 28 5.15 33.47 -2.21
CA LYS A 28 6.30 33.16 -1.37
C LYS A 28 6.02 32.01 -0.39
N ARG A 29 4.80 31.90 0.14
CA ARG A 29 4.37 30.79 1.01
C ARG A 29 4.14 29.47 0.27
N ARG A 30 3.60 29.49 -0.95
CA ARG A 30 3.34 28.26 -1.74
C ARG A 30 4.60 27.64 -2.37
N GLY A 31 5.74 28.30 -2.25
CA GLY A 31 7.02 27.87 -2.80
C GLY A 31 7.83 26.92 -1.91
N ASP A 32 7.36 26.55 -0.71
CA ASP A 32 8.17 25.79 0.24
C ASP A 32 8.44 24.34 -0.24
N PRO A 33 9.69 24.02 -0.68
CA PRO A 33 10.02 22.70 -1.23
C PRO A 33 9.98 21.59 -0.18
N ALA A 34 9.97 21.95 1.12
CA ALA A 34 9.92 21.02 2.23
C ALA A 34 8.58 20.26 2.31
N PHE A 35 7.45 20.87 1.92
CA PHE A 35 6.15 20.19 1.99
C PHE A 35 5.98 19.15 0.88
N ARG A 36 6.35 19.49 -0.36
CA ARG A 36 6.27 18.58 -1.51
C ARG A 36 7.27 17.42 -1.41
N SER A 37 8.44 17.65 -0.83
CA SER A 37 9.41 16.59 -0.56
C SER A 37 8.91 15.66 0.52
N ARG A 38 8.36 16.16 1.63
CA ARG A 38 7.75 15.31 2.67
C ARG A 38 6.56 14.49 2.17
N LEU A 39 5.75 15.01 1.25
CA LEU A 39 4.69 14.22 0.60
C LEU A 39 5.23 13.12 -0.31
N ARG A 40 6.27 13.43 -1.11
CA ARG A 40 6.96 12.42 -1.93
C ARG A 40 7.62 11.35 -1.06
N GLU A 41 8.23 11.74 0.05
CA GLU A 41 8.87 10.84 0.99
C GLU A 41 7.83 9.95 1.69
N ARG A 42 6.69 10.51 2.13
CA ARG A 42 5.56 9.72 2.67
C ARG A 42 5.04 8.71 1.66
N ARG A 43 4.84 9.11 0.39
CA ARG A 43 4.41 8.19 -0.68
C ARG A 43 5.46 7.12 -0.96
N ARG A 44 6.76 7.45 -0.94
CA ARG A 44 7.84 6.48 -1.13
C ARG A 44 7.89 5.48 0.03
N LYS A 45 7.75 5.93 1.28
CA LYS A 45 7.67 5.07 2.46
C LYS A 45 6.43 4.17 2.44
N GLN A 46 5.27 4.69 2.02
CA GLN A 46 4.07 3.87 1.84
C GLN A 46 4.21 2.85 0.71
N ARG A 47 4.81 3.21 -0.43
CA ARG A 47 5.11 2.25 -1.52
C ARG A 47 6.05 1.15 -1.06
N GLN A 48 7.13 1.50 -0.37
CA GLN A 48 8.06 0.53 0.19
C GLN A 48 7.42 -0.35 1.27
N ALA A 49 6.55 0.21 2.12
CA ALA A 49 5.79 -0.59 3.08
C ALA A 49 4.81 -1.54 2.38
N LYS A 50 4.16 -1.10 1.30
CA LYS A 50 3.22 -1.90 0.51
C LYS A 50 3.93 -3.00 -0.30
N GLU A 51 5.10 -2.71 -0.87
CA GLU A 51 5.99 -3.69 -1.52
C GLU A 51 6.50 -4.73 -0.51
N LYS A 52 6.92 -4.28 0.68
CA LYS A 52 7.34 -5.19 1.77
C LYS A 52 6.22 -6.08 2.31
N THR A 53 4.96 -5.72 2.09
CA THR A 53 3.83 -6.56 2.50
C THR A 53 3.42 -7.58 1.45
N GLY A 54 3.98 -7.60 0.22
CA GLY A 54 3.64 -8.58 -0.82
C GLY A 54 2.20 -8.49 -1.38
N PHE A 55 1.27 -7.89 -0.62
CA PHE A 55 -0.17 -7.84 -0.88
C PHE A 55 -0.61 -6.87 -2.00
N SER A 56 0.29 -6.32 -2.82
CA SER A 56 -0.08 -5.31 -3.82
C SER A 56 -0.90 -5.83 -5.01
N GLN A 57 -1.08 -7.14 -5.15
CA GLN A 57 -1.74 -7.76 -6.30
C GLN A 57 -2.79 -8.80 -5.92
N LEU A 58 -3.45 -8.68 -4.76
CA LEU A 58 -4.61 -9.54 -4.52
C LEU A 58 -5.67 -9.27 -5.60
N PRO A 59 -6.06 -10.28 -6.41
CA PRO A 59 -7.19 -10.16 -7.31
C PRO A 59 -8.47 -9.86 -6.50
N ASP A 60 -9.48 -9.33 -7.17
CA ASP A 60 -10.78 -9.10 -6.53
C ASP A 60 -11.27 -10.43 -5.95
N LEU A 61 -11.35 -10.51 -4.61
CA LEU A 61 -11.63 -11.74 -3.84
C LEU A 61 -13.04 -12.29 -4.10
N LYS A 62 -13.82 -11.62 -4.95
CA LYS A 62 -15.17 -12.02 -5.39
C LYS A 62 -15.17 -13.09 -6.46
N ASP A 63 -14.10 -13.17 -7.27
CA ASP A 63 -14.00 -14.15 -8.36
C ASP A 63 -13.17 -15.36 -7.93
N ALA A 64 -13.85 -16.45 -7.57
CA ALA A 64 -13.20 -17.70 -7.13
C ALA A 64 -12.20 -18.26 -8.16
N GLU A 65 -12.49 -18.07 -9.46
CA GLU A 65 -11.59 -18.50 -10.54
C GLU A 65 -10.32 -17.65 -10.61
N ALA A 66 -10.42 -16.33 -10.39
CA ALA A 66 -9.26 -15.43 -10.36
C ALA A 66 -8.38 -15.69 -9.14
N VAL A 67 -9.00 -15.97 -7.99
CA VAL A 67 -8.30 -16.39 -6.75
C VAL A 67 -7.55 -17.70 -6.97
N GLN A 68 -8.19 -18.70 -7.59
CA GLN A 68 -7.55 -19.98 -7.85
C GLN A 68 -6.38 -19.85 -8.85
N LYS A 69 -6.53 -19.01 -9.88
CA LYS A 69 -5.45 -18.74 -10.84
C LYS A 69 -4.27 -18.04 -10.18
N PHE A 70 -4.52 -17.01 -9.38
CA PHE A 70 -3.49 -16.30 -8.62
C PHE A 70 -2.78 -17.23 -7.63
N PHE A 71 -3.53 -18.09 -6.95
CA PHE A 71 -2.98 -19.10 -6.06
C PHE A 71 -1.99 -20.04 -6.76
N LEU A 72 -2.36 -20.57 -7.93
CA LEU A 72 -1.50 -21.46 -8.71
C LEU A 72 -0.24 -20.72 -9.21
N GLU A 73 -0.40 -19.47 -9.64
CA GLU A 73 0.70 -18.63 -10.13
C GLU A 73 1.70 -18.30 -9.01
N GLU A 74 1.23 -17.93 -7.81
CA GLU A 74 2.09 -17.66 -6.64
C GLU A 74 2.82 -18.93 -6.16
N ILE A 75 2.20 -20.11 -6.22
CA ILE A 75 2.91 -21.36 -5.91
C ILE A 75 4.01 -21.65 -6.92
N GLN A 76 3.71 -21.52 -8.22
CA GLN A 76 4.71 -21.77 -9.27
C GLN A 76 5.90 -20.83 -9.15
N LEU A 77 5.64 -19.53 -8.96
CA LEU A 77 6.69 -18.53 -8.73
C LEU A 77 7.48 -18.84 -7.44
N GLY A 78 6.80 -19.25 -6.38
CA GLY A 78 7.41 -19.68 -5.14
C GLY A 78 8.37 -20.85 -5.34
N GLU A 79 7.90 -21.92 -5.98
CA GLU A 79 8.69 -23.12 -6.31
C GLU A 79 9.87 -22.82 -7.24
N GLU A 80 9.68 -21.95 -8.23
CA GLU A 80 10.75 -21.53 -9.14
C GLU A 80 11.84 -20.75 -8.41
N LEU A 81 11.47 -19.80 -7.55
CA LEU A 81 12.42 -19.04 -6.73
C LEU A 81 13.16 -19.94 -5.73
N LEU A 82 12.48 -20.95 -5.18
CA LEU A 82 13.09 -21.97 -4.35
C LEU A 82 14.09 -22.82 -5.12
N ALA A 83 13.80 -23.19 -6.37
CA ALA A 83 14.71 -23.92 -7.25
C ALA A 83 15.93 -23.07 -7.65
N GLN A 84 15.76 -21.74 -7.78
CA GLN A 84 16.85 -20.79 -8.02
C GLN A 84 17.70 -20.50 -6.77
N GLY A 85 17.29 -20.97 -5.59
CA GLY A 85 17.98 -20.75 -4.31
C GLY A 85 17.61 -19.44 -3.60
N ASP A 86 16.60 -18.71 -4.09
CA ASP A 86 16.06 -17.51 -3.43
C ASP A 86 14.93 -17.89 -2.45
N TYR A 87 15.34 -18.46 -1.32
CA TYR A 87 14.41 -19.00 -0.32
C TYR A 87 13.53 -17.95 0.35
N GLU A 88 14.02 -16.72 0.53
CA GLU A 88 13.22 -15.67 1.17
C GLU A 88 12.02 -15.30 0.30
N LYS A 89 12.26 -14.97 -0.97
CA LYS A 89 11.16 -14.59 -1.88
C LYS A 89 10.25 -15.77 -2.20
N GLY A 90 10.80 -16.98 -2.33
CA GLY A 90 9.98 -18.18 -2.56
C GLY A 90 8.97 -18.44 -1.44
N VAL A 91 9.39 -18.26 -0.18
CA VAL A 91 8.50 -18.40 0.99
C VAL A 91 7.49 -17.26 1.07
N ASP A 92 7.84 -16.05 0.63
CA ASP A 92 6.89 -14.92 0.57
C ASP A 92 5.76 -15.17 -0.44
N HIS A 93 6.06 -15.72 -1.62
CA HIS A 93 5.03 -16.08 -2.61
C HIS A 93 4.13 -17.23 -2.14
N LEU A 94 4.71 -18.27 -1.55
CA LEU A 94 3.93 -19.36 -0.95
C LEU A 94 3.03 -18.87 0.20
N THR A 95 3.52 -17.91 0.98
CA THR A 95 2.77 -17.23 2.04
C THR A 95 1.56 -16.48 1.48
N ASN A 96 1.73 -15.74 0.39
CA ASN A 96 0.63 -15.02 -0.25
C ASN A 96 -0.44 -15.99 -0.75
N ALA A 97 -0.04 -17.08 -1.41
CA ALA A 97 -0.94 -18.15 -1.86
C ALA A 97 -1.79 -18.71 -0.71
N ILE A 98 -1.19 -19.00 0.45
CA ILE A 98 -1.92 -19.48 1.63
C ILE A 98 -2.91 -18.43 2.16
N ALA A 99 -2.57 -17.14 2.09
CA ALA A 99 -3.44 -16.07 2.57
C ALA A 99 -4.74 -15.91 1.77
N VAL A 100 -4.74 -16.30 0.48
CA VAL A 100 -5.95 -16.23 -0.36
C VAL A 100 -6.81 -17.49 -0.25
N CYS A 101 -6.30 -18.57 0.34
CA CYS A 101 -7.05 -19.81 0.49
C CYS A 101 -7.94 -19.81 1.74
N GLY A 102 -9.25 -19.95 1.52
CA GLY A 102 -10.23 -20.11 2.60
C GLY A 102 -10.09 -21.40 3.41
N GLN A 103 -9.32 -22.39 2.93
CA GLN A 103 -9.04 -23.65 3.63
C GLN A 103 -7.52 -23.95 3.64
N PRO A 104 -6.78 -23.40 4.61
CA PRO A 104 -5.33 -23.59 4.69
C PRO A 104 -4.91 -25.04 4.99
N GLN A 105 -5.75 -25.83 5.65
CA GLN A 105 -5.41 -27.19 6.11
C GLN A 105 -5.18 -28.18 4.96
N GLN A 106 -6.08 -28.21 3.98
CA GLN A 106 -5.98 -29.14 2.84
C GLN A 106 -4.79 -28.79 1.95
N LEU A 107 -4.46 -27.51 1.88
CA LEU A 107 -3.40 -26.97 1.05
C LEU A 107 -2.01 -27.20 1.65
N LEU A 108 -1.90 -27.01 2.97
CA LEU A 108 -0.72 -27.39 3.75
C LEU A 108 -0.34 -28.86 3.55
N GLN A 109 -1.34 -29.74 3.46
CA GLN A 109 -1.10 -31.17 3.26
C GLN A 109 -0.55 -31.49 1.86
N VAL A 110 -1.03 -30.81 0.81
CA VAL A 110 -0.48 -30.96 -0.54
C VAL A 110 0.93 -30.38 -0.62
N LEU A 111 1.14 -29.18 -0.09
CA LEU A 111 2.46 -28.52 -0.06
C LEU A 111 3.51 -29.34 0.71
N GLN A 112 3.11 -30.04 1.79
CA GLN A 112 4.00 -30.94 2.52
C GLN A 112 4.50 -32.10 1.65
N GLN A 113 3.71 -32.55 0.67
CA GLN A 113 4.08 -33.64 -0.23
C GLN A 113 4.92 -33.16 -1.43
N THR A 114 4.77 -31.90 -1.84
CA THR A 114 5.47 -31.35 -3.01
C THR A 114 6.77 -30.64 -2.65
N LEU A 115 6.91 -30.10 -1.44
CA LEU A 115 8.07 -29.30 -1.03
C LEU A 115 9.09 -30.09 -0.18
N PRO A 116 10.40 -29.81 -0.34
CA PRO A 116 11.44 -30.33 0.54
C PRO A 116 11.21 -29.90 2.01
N PRO A 117 11.50 -30.77 3.00
CA PRO A 117 11.23 -30.50 4.42
C PRO A 117 11.87 -29.20 4.96
N ALA A 118 13.04 -28.82 4.44
CA ALA A 118 13.76 -27.61 4.84
C ALA A 118 13.00 -26.32 4.50
N VAL A 119 12.33 -26.29 3.35
CA VAL A 119 11.54 -25.13 2.90
C VAL A 119 10.23 -25.05 3.66
N PHE A 120 9.58 -26.20 3.86
CA PHE A 120 8.34 -26.30 4.61
C PHE A 120 8.51 -25.78 6.05
N GLN A 121 9.61 -26.12 6.72
CA GLN A 121 9.92 -25.58 8.04
C GLN A 121 10.08 -24.06 8.05
N MET A 122 10.73 -23.50 7.05
CA MET A 122 10.88 -22.04 6.92
C MET A 122 9.51 -21.36 6.74
N LEU A 123 8.61 -21.97 5.97
CA LEU A 123 7.23 -21.54 5.82
C LEU A 123 6.45 -21.64 7.13
N LEU A 124 6.61 -22.73 7.91
CA LEU A 124 6.01 -22.88 9.24
C LEU A 124 6.44 -21.78 10.21
N THR A 125 7.69 -21.29 10.14
CA THR A 125 8.13 -20.18 11.02
C THR A 125 7.47 -18.84 10.67
N LYS A 126 7.08 -18.63 9.40
CA LYS A 126 6.43 -17.39 8.93
C LYS A 126 4.92 -17.44 9.14
N LEU A 127 4.32 -18.63 9.05
CA LEU A 127 2.87 -18.87 9.23
C LEU A 127 2.22 -18.21 10.45
N PRO A 128 2.74 -18.25 11.69
CA PRO A 128 2.07 -17.63 12.84
C PRO A 128 1.93 -16.09 12.69
N THR A 129 2.89 -15.44 12.02
CA THR A 129 2.82 -13.99 11.73
C THR A 129 1.68 -13.68 10.76
N ILE A 130 1.39 -14.61 9.85
CA ILE A 130 0.34 -14.47 8.84
C ILE A 130 -1.01 -14.91 9.41
N SER A 131 -1.09 -15.99 10.18
CA SER A 131 -2.32 -16.43 10.85
C SER A 131 -2.90 -15.34 11.74
N GLN A 132 -2.08 -14.64 12.52
CA GLN A 132 -2.54 -13.47 13.29
C GLN A 132 -3.05 -12.34 12.39
N ARG A 133 -2.44 -12.14 11.22
CA ARG A 133 -2.86 -11.12 10.24
C ARG A 133 -4.13 -11.52 9.50
N ILE A 134 -4.28 -12.78 9.09
CA ILE A 134 -5.47 -13.33 8.44
C ILE A 134 -6.64 -13.26 9.41
N VAL A 135 -6.48 -13.71 10.66
CA VAL A 135 -7.52 -13.57 11.68
C VAL A 135 -7.88 -12.10 11.87
N SER A 136 -6.89 -11.20 11.98
CA SER A 136 -7.18 -9.75 12.11
C SER A 136 -7.84 -9.13 10.87
N ALA A 137 -7.54 -9.63 9.67
CA ALA A 137 -8.12 -9.16 8.42
C ALA A 137 -9.53 -9.73 8.21
N GLN A 138 -9.76 -10.98 8.64
CA GLN A 138 -11.08 -11.62 8.64
C GLN A 138 -12.02 -10.95 9.65
N THR A 139 -11.55 -10.65 10.87
CA THR A 139 -12.36 -9.91 11.85
C THR A 139 -12.77 -8.52 11.35
N LEU A 140 -11.90 -7.84 10.59
CA LEU A 140 -12.22 -6.54 9.99
C LEU A 140 -13.18 -6.63 8.80
N LEU A 141 -13.24 -7.78 8.14
CA LEU A 141 -14.20 -8.03 7.06
C LEU A 141 -15.58 -8.45 7.60
N GLU A 142 -15.64 -9.07 8.78
CA GLU A 142 -16.91 -9.40 9.47
C GLU A 142 -17.56 -8.16 10.11
N ASP A 143 -16.79 -7.24 10.71
CA ASP A 143 -17.32 -6.00 11.32
C ASP A 143 -17.82 -4.95 10.31
N GLY A 144 -17.55 -5.14 9.01
CA GLY A 144 -17.99 -4.24 7.94
C GLY A 144 -19.34 -4.59 7.31
N ILE A 145 -20.03 -5.62 7.82
CA ILE A 145 -21.27 -6.17 7.25
C ILE A 145 -22.50 -5.90 8.15
N GLU A 146 -22.36 -5.27 9.32
CA GLU A 146 -23.50 -4.77 10.11
C GLU A 146 -23.99 -3.38 9.69
#